data_AF-W1DQX6-F1
#
_entry.id   AF-W1DQX6-F1
#
_cell.length_a   1.000
_cell.length_b   1.000
_cell.length_c   1.000
_cell.angle_alpha   90.00
_cell.angle_beta   90.00
_cell.angle_gamma   90.00
#
_symmetry.space_group_name_H-M   'P 1'
#
loop_
_entity.id
_entity.type
_entity.pdbx_description
1 polymer ?
#
loop_
_entity_poly.entity_id
_entity_poly.type
_entity_poly.pdbx_seq_one_letter_code
_entity_poly.pdbx_strand_id
1 'polypeptide(L)'
;MQGQGYIGQALGYADVLATAFSHAMTYRPEDPEWEGRDRFLLSHGHYAIAYYAALLEAGIIPEAELETYGSDDSRLPMSGMATYTPGMEMSGGSLGQGLSIAVGMALGLRQKQSKAWVYNSMSDGELDEGSTWEAAMSAAHYGLSNLINLVDVNKQQADGDSRKILGFEPLQDKWAAFGWYVQRVDGNDLPAVMAAFDNAKSYSGNQPRVILCDTLMGKGVPFLETRDKTILFASMPTNGKKRSRCWTLTNRKECCNEPESTPFKNVGDDRLDC
;
A
#
# COMPACT_ATOMS: atom_id res chain seq x y z
N MET A 1 -1.91 15.63 -14.44
CA MET A 1 -2.99 15.51 -13.43
C MET A 1 -2.48 16.02 -12.08
N GLN A 2 -1.99 17.25 -12.03
CA GLN A 2 -1.30 17.74 -10.83
C GLN A 2 -2.32 17.99 -9.70
N GLY A 3 -1.99 17.53 -8.49
CA GLY A 3 -2.81 17.75 -7.29
C GLY A 3 -3.80 16.65 -6.94
N GLN A 4 -3.83 15.52 -7.68
CA GLN A 4 -4.68 14.34 -7.43
C GLN A 4 -3.93 13.16 -6.80
N GLY A 5 -4.59 12.43 -5.89
CA GLY A 5 -4.01 11.25 -5.24
C GLY A 5 -4.89 10.66 -4.14
N TYR A 6 -4.71 9.38 -3.85
CA TYR A 6 -5.56 8.57 -2.97
C TYR A 6 -5.20 8.72 -1.48
N ILE A 7 -5.47 9.90 -0.91
CA ILE A 7 -5.01 10.23 0.47
C ILE A 7 -5.71 9.42 1.57
N GLY A 8 -6.97 9.04 1.38
CA GLY A 8 -7.72 8.26 2.37
C GLY A 8 -7.09 6.89 2.61
N GLN A 9 -6.82 6.17 1.52
CA GLN A 9 -6.07 4.92 1.50
C GLN A 9 -4.68 5.10 2.11
N ALA A 10 -3.98 6.15 1.67
CA ALA A 10 -2.60 6.42 2.09
C ALA A 10 -2.46 6.56 3.61
N LEU A 11 -3.36 7.33 4.23
CA LEU A 11 -3.37 7.53 5.67
C LEU A 11 -3.72 6.25 6.44
N GLY A 12 -4.69 5.48 5.93
CA GLY A 12 -5.10 4.22 6.55
C GLY A 12 -3.99 3.16 6.55
N TYR A 13 -3.12 3.17 5.55
CA TYR A 13 -2.09 2.15 5.37
C TYR A 13 -0.68 2.58 5.83
N ALA A 14 -0.54 3.78 6.38
CA ALA A 14 0.75 4.36 6.73
C ALA A 14 1.53 3.53 7.77
N ASP A 15 0.86 2.99 8.79
CA ASP A 15 1.51 2.20 9.84
C ASP A 15 2.08 0.87 9.29
N VAL A 16 1.42 0.27 8.29
CA VAL A 16 1.87 -0.95 7.61
C VAL A 16 3.12 -0.67 6.79
N LEU A 17 3.13 0.41 6.01
CA LEU A 17 4.30 0.81 5.22
C LEU A 17 5.48 1.23 6.11
N ALA A 18 5.22 1.99 7.18
CA ALA A 18 6.24 2.36 8.15
C ALA A 18 6.87 1.11 8.79
N THR A 19 6.06 0.11 9.14
CA THR A 19 6.59 -1.17 9.67
C THR A 19 7.41 -1.92 8.61
N ALA A 20 6.94 -1.96 7.36
CA ALA A 20 7.68 -2.63 6.28
C ALA A 20 9.07 -2.02 6.09
N PHE A 21 9.16 -0.70 5.90
CA PHE A 21 10.41 -0.02 5.56
C PHE A 21 11.31 0.29 6.75
N SER A 22 10.77 0.52 7.95
CA SER A 22 11.57 0.96 9.10
C SER A 22 11.86 -0.17 10.09
N HIS A 23 11.23 -1.33 9.96
CA HIS A 23 11.39 -2.46 10.88
C HIS A 23 11.65 -3.80 10.20
N ALA A 24 10.85 -4.16 9.19
CA ALA A 24 10.84 -5.54 8.67
C ALA A 24 11.83 -5.80 7.52
N MET A 25 11.98 -4.86 6.59
CA MET A 25 12.74 -5.07 5.35
C MET A 25 14.23 -4.79 5.49
N THR A 26 15.02 -5.52 4.70
CA THR A 26 16.46 -5.31 4.52
C THR A 26 16.72 -4.74 3.14
N TYR A 27 17.29 -3.54 3.06
CA TYR A 27 17.62 -2.88 1.79
C TYR A 27 18.79 -1.90 1.99
N ARG A 28 19.26 -1.31 0.89
CA ARG A 28 20.27 -0.24 0.88
C ARG A 28 19.69 0.97 0.16
N PRO A 29 19.45 2.10 0.85
CA PRO A 29 18.85 3.28 0.23
C PRO A 29 19.64 3.80 -0.98
N GLU A 30 20.97 3.76 -0.90
CA GLU A 30 21.91 4.20 -1.92
C GLU A 30 22.07 3.23 -3.10
N ASP A 31 21.60 1.99 -2.95
CA ASP A 31 21.63 0.95 -3.99
C ASP A 31 20.29 0.18 -4.02
N PRO A 32 19.21 0.81 -4.54
CA PRO A 32 17.88 0.20 -4.58
C PRO A 32 17.81 -1.06 -5.43
N GLU A 33 18.81 -1.33 -6.28
CA GLU A 33 18.90 -2.52 -7.13
C GLU A 33 19.78 -3.62 -6.53
N TRP A 34 20.31 -3.43 -5.31
CA TRP A 34 21.14 -4.41 -4.62
C TRP A 34 20.49 -5.80 -4.62
N GLU A 35 21.18 -6.81 -5.14
CA GLU A 35 20.62 -8.16 -5.34
C GLU A 35 20.10 -8.82 -4.05
N GLY A 36 20.74 -8.51 -2.91
CA GLY A 36 20.42 -9.08 -1.61
C GLY A 36 19.26 -8.41 -0.87
N ARG A 37 18.64 -7.38 -1.45
CA ARG A 37 17.51 -6.66 -0.85
C ARG A 37 16.25 -7.52 -0.76
N ASP A 38 15.42 -7.22 0.23
CA ASP A 38 14.03 -7.62 0.25
C ASP A 38 13.24 -6.83 -0.81
N ARG A 39 12.25 -7.46 -1.43
CA ARG A 39 11.45 -6.89 -2.52
C ARG A 39 10.07 -6.54 -2.02
N PHE A 40 9.60 -5.32 -2.25
CA PHE A 40 8.23 -4.92 -1.92
C PHE A 40 7.47 -4.56 -3.19
N LEU A 41 6.37 -5.26 -3.41
CA LEU A 41 5.48 -5.12 -4.55
C LEU A 41 4.21 -4.40 -4.09
N LEU A 42 4.01 -3.19 -4.60
CA LEU A 42 2.78 -2.42 -4.39
C LEU A 42 1.76 -2.76 -5.48
N SER A 43 0.99 -3.83 -5.30
CA SER A 43 0.03 -4.31 -6.29
C SER A 43 -1.14 -3.34 -6.48
N HIS A 44 -1.67 -2.84 -5.36
CA HIS A 44 -2.61 -1.70 -5.34
C HIS A 44 -1.87 -0.39 -5.66
N GLY A 45 -1.46 -0.22 -6.92
CA GLY A 45 -0.60 0.88 -7.38
C GLY A 45 -1.11 2.28 -7.07
N HIS A 46 -2.41 2.44 -6.80
CA HIS A 46 -3.04 3.69 -6.38
C HIS A 46 -2.60 4.17 -4.98
N TYR A 47 -1.95 3.31 -4.18
CA TYR A 47 -1.36 3.67 -2.88
C TYR A 47 0.01 4.37 -3.04
N ALA A 48 0.39 4.72 -4.27
CA ALA A 48 1.72 5.25 -4.61
C ALA A 48 2.15 6.39 -3.69
N ILE A 49 1.25 7.33 -3.38
CA ILE A 49 1.58 8.50 -2.55
C ILE A 49 2.07 8.10 -1.14
N ALA A 50 1.48 7.08 -0.52
CA ALA A 50 1.94 6.57 0.78
C ALA A 50 3.27 5.81 0.63
N TYR A 51 3.39 5.03 -0.45
CA TYR A 51 4.60 4.29 -0.75
C TYR A 51 5.79 5.23 -0.98
N TYR A 52 5.59 6.33 -1.71
CA TYR A 52 6.60 7.36 -1.92
C TYR A 52 7.02 8.02 -0.60
N ALA A 53 6.07 8.30 0.30
CA ALA A 53 6.40 8.78 1.63
C ALA A 53 7.29 7.78 2.40
N ALA A 54 6.98 6.47 2.32
CA ALA A 54 7.82 5.44 2.93
C ALA A 54 9.21 5.34 2.28
N LEU A 55 9.32 5.43 0.94
CA LEU A 55 10.59 5.45 0.23
C LEU A 55 11.44 6.69 0.58
N LEU A 56 10.80 7.83 0.83
CA LEU A 56 11.47 9.05 1.26
C LEU A 56 12.05 8.90 2.65
N GLU A 57 11.25 8.43 3.61
CA GLU A 57 11.70 8.17 4.98
C GLU A 57 12.79 7.08 5.02
N ALA A 58 12.73 6.12 4.10
CA ALA A 58 13.76 5.12 3.87
C ALA A 58 15.05 5.69 3.23
N GLY A 59 15.05 6.93 2.75
CA GLY A 59 16.19 7.58 2.08
C GLY A 59 16.42 7.13 0.64
N ILE A 60 15.49 6.39 0.03
CA ILE A 60 15.59 5.89 -1.36
C ILE A 60 15.29 7.02 -2.36
N ILE A 61 14.35 7.90 -2.02
CA ILE A 61 14.03 9.08 -2.84
C ILE A 61 14.33 10.38 -2.06
N PRO A 62 14.87 11.42 -2.72
CA PRO A 62 15.11 12.69 -2.07
C PRO A 62 13.80 13.48 -1.88
N GLU A 63 13.70 14.21 -0.76
CA GLU A 63 12.53 15.05 -0.44
C GLU A 63 12.16 16.04 -1.54
N ALA A 64 13.16 16.56 -2.26
CA ALA A 64 12.96 17.52 -3.35
C ALA A 64 12.07 16.98 -4.50
N GLU A 65 11.93 15.66 -4.66
CA GLU A 65 11.07 15.07 -5.70
C GLU A 65 9.59 15.06 -5.34
N LEU A 66 9.22 15.30 -4.08
CA LEU A 66 7.80 15.42 -3.71
C LEU A 66 7.11 16.56 -4.48
N GLU A 67 7.83 17.64 -4.78
CA GLU A 67 7.33 18.78 -5.54
C GLU A 67 6.97 18.42 -7.00
N THR A 68 7.55 17.32 -7.53
CA THR A 68 7.28 16.87 -8.90
C THR A 68 6.18 15.82 -8.98
N TYR A 69 5.60 15.37 -7.87
CA TYR A 69 4.57 14.33 -7.86
C TYR A 69 3.43 14.61 -8.87
N GLY A 70 3.10 13.59 -9.68
CA GLY A 70 2.02 13.66 -10.68
C GLY A 70 2.24 14.67 -11.82
N SER A 71 3.44 15.23 -11.94
CA SER A 71 3.87 16.12 -13.02
C SER A 71 4.50 15.31 -14.16
N ASP A 72 4.54 15.88 -15.36
CA ASP A 72 5.23 15.26 -16.50
C ASP A 72 6.73 15.09 -16.16
N ASP A 73 7.35 14.04 -16.70
CA ASP A 73 8.74 13.61 -16.44
C ASP A 73 9.09 13.30 -14.98
N SER A 74 8.11 13.35 -14.07
CA SER A 74 8.30 12.97 -12.68
C SER A 74 8.52 11.48 -12.54
N ARG A 75 9.46 11.11 -11.67
CA ARG A 75 9.63 9.73 -11.22
C ARG A 75 8.58 9.28 -10.22
N LEU A 76 7.66 10.16 -9.82
CA LEU A 76 6.57 9.90 -8.87
C LEU A 76 5.20 10.06 -9.55
N PRO A 77 4.83 9.16 -10.47
CA PRO A 77 3.50 9.15 -11.09
C PRO A 77 2.40 8.84 -10.07
N MET A 78 1.14 9.18 -10.39
CA MET A 78 0.00 8.98 -9.48
C MET A 78 -0.28 7.50 -9.14
N SER A 79 -0.02 6.59 -10.09
CA SER A 79 0.03 5.14 -9.84
C SER A 79 1.47 4.71 -9.88
N GLY A 80 1.92 3.91 -8.92
CA GLY A 80 3.31 3.49 -8.80
C GLY A 80 3.82 2.75 -10.03
N MET A 81 5.01 3.11 -10.53
CA MET A 81 5.65 2.51 -11.70
C MET A 81 7.13 2.22 -11.47
N ALA A 82 7.50 0.93 -11.52
CA ALA A 82 8.88 0.48 -11.36
C ALA A 82 9.86 1.03 -12.40
N THR A 83 9.37 1.35 -13.61
CA THR A 83 10.21 1.91 -14.67
C THR A 83 10.81 3.27 -14.31
N TYR A 84 10.14 4.04 -13.46
CA TYR A 84 10.51 5.43 -13.17
C TYR A 84 11.00 5.61 -11.73
N THR A 85 10.37 4.92 -10.77
CA THR A 85 10.60 5.14 -9.34
C THR A 85 11.61 4.14 -8.77
N PRO A 86 12.77 4.59 -8.23
CA PRO A 86 13.68 3.70 -7.52
C PRO A 86 13.03 3.04 -6.32
N GLY A 87 13.37 1.77 -6.07
CA GLY A 87 12.80 0.99 -4.95
C GLY A 87 11.38 0.46 -5.20
N MET A 88 10.82 0.66 -6.39
CA MET A 88 9.60 -0.03 -6.82
C MET A 88 9.95 -1.29 -7.61
N GLU A 89 9.42 -2.44 -7.17
CA GLU A 89 9.68 -3.74 -7.80
C GLU A 89 8.69 -4.09 -8.91
N MET A 90 7.55 -3.40 -8.96
CA MET A 90 6.53 -3.59 -9.98
C MET A 90 5.87 -2.27 -10.40
N SER A 91 5.35 -2.25 -11.62
CA SER A 91 4.39 -1.23 -12.02
C SER A 91 2.99 -1.71 -11.64
N GLY A 92 2.36 -0.97 -10.73
CA GLY A 92 1.00 -1.26 -10.27
C GLY A 92 -0.07 -0.62 -11.14
N GLY A 93 -1.33 -0.88 -10.80
CA GLY A 93 -2.50 -0.26 -11.43
C GLY A 93 -3.52 -1.27 -11.96
N SER A 94 -3.04 -2.36 -12.55
CA SER A 94 -3.89 -3.53 -12.84
C SER A 94 -3.94 -4.41 -11.60
N LEU A 95 -5.09 -4.47 -10.94
CA LEU A 95 -5.32 -5.36 -9.81
C LEU A 95 -5.14 -6.83 -10.24
N GLY A 96 -4.74 -7.68 -9.30
CA GLY A 96 -4.62 -9.14 -9.45
C GLY A 96 -3.26 -9.61 -9.95
N GLN A 97 -2.33 -8.70 -10.28
CA GLN A 97 -1.06 -9.04 -10.91
C GLN A 97 0.08 -9.20 -9.89
N GLY A 98 0.10 -8.40 -8.82
CA GLY A 98 1.25 -8.33 -7.92
C GLY A 98 1.57 -9.64 -7.23
N LEU A 99 0.56 -10.38 -6.75
CA LEU A 99 0.80 -11.67 -6.10
C LEU A 99 1.39 -12.71 -7.06
N SER A 100 0.95 -12.72 -8.31
CA SER A 100 1.51 -13.59 -9.37
C SER A 100 2.98 -13.26 -9.64
N ILE A 101 3.33 -11.98 -9.71
CA ILE A 101 4.72 -11.52 -9.87
C ILE A 101 5.54 -11.90 -8.63
N ALA A 102 5.00 -11.70 -7.43
CA ALA A 102 5.66 -12.02 -6.17
C ALA A 102 5.97 -13.52 -6.05
N VAL A 103 5.07 -14.39 -6.52
CA VAL A 103 5.30 -15.85 -6.64
C VAL A 103 6.52 -16.13 -7.52
N GLY A 104 6.60 -15.49 -8.69
CA GLY A 104 7.75 -15.62 -9.60
C GLY A 104 9.06 -15.14 -8.97
N MET A 105 9.03 -13.99 -8.28
CA MET A 105 10.21 -13.46 -7.58
C MET A 105 10.66 -14.36 -6.44
N ALA A 106 9.73 -14.87 -5.63
CA ALA A 106 10.02 -15.77 -4.52
C ALA A 106 10.63 -17.10 -5.00
N LEU A 107 10.10 -17.66 -6.09
CA LEU A 107 10.68 -18.83 -6.77
C LEU A 107 12.11 -18.56 -7.26
N GLY A 108 12.32 -17.42 -7.92
CA GLY A 108 13.65 -17.01 -8.41
C GLY A 108 14.67 -16.86 -7.29
N LEU A 109 14.28 -16.24 -6.17
CA LEU A 109 15.17 -16.08 -5.01
C LEU A 109 15.53 -17.42 -4.36
N ARG A 110 14.56 -18.33 -4.26
CA ARG A 110 14.82 -19.67 -3.76
C ARG A 110 15.79 -20.43 -4.66
N GLN A 111 15.63 -20.32 -5.98
CA GLN A 111 16.54 -20.94 -6.96
C GLN A 111 17.97 -20.40 -6.80
N LYS A 112 18.12 -19.12 -6.45
CA LYS A 112 19.41 -18.47 -6.15
C LYS A 112 19.92 -18.73 -4.73
N GLN A 113 19.22 -19.51 -3.91
CA GLN A 113 19.53 -19.73 -2.49
C GLN A 113 19.62 -18.41 -1.69
N SER A 114 18.89 -17.39 -2.11
CA SER A 114 18.84 -16.09 -1.42
C SER A 114 18.05 -16.20 -0.13
N LYS A 115 18.43 -15.38 0.85
CA LYS A 115 17.71 -15.21 2.13
C LYS A 115 16.71 -14.04 2.10
N ALA A 116 16.62 -13.34 0.98
CA ALA A 116 15.74 -12.19 0.82
C ALA A 116 14.26 -12.60 0.81
N TRP A 117 13.45 -11.69 1.32
CA TRP A 117 12.00 -11.79 1.40
C TRP A 117 11.34 -11.08 0.23
N VAL A 118 10.16 -11.57 -0.13
CA VAL A 118 9.25 -10.91 -1.07
C VAL A 118 7.99 -10.54 -0.31
N TYR A 119 7.65 -9.25 -0.36
CA TYR A 119 6.45 -8.67 0.20
C TYR A 119 5.54 -8.27 -0.96
N ASN A 120 4.30 -8.76 -0.96
CA ASN A 120 3.25 -8.26 -1.84
C ASN A 120 2.23 -7.50 -1.00
N SER A 121 1.77 -6.36 -1.50
CA SER A 121 0.80 -5.49 -0.83
C SER A 121 -0.37 -5.23 -1.77
N MET A 122 -1.57 -5.65 -1.36
CA MET A 122 -2.80 -5.66 -2.17
C MET A 122 -4.01 -5.24 -1.34
N SER A 123 -5.08 -4.80 -2.01
CA SER A 123 -6.29 -4.30 -1.34
C SER A 123 -7.37 -5.37 -1.26
N ASP A 124 -8.39 -5.17 -0.43
CA ASP A 124 -9.57 -6.03 -0.42
C ASP A 124 -10.28 -6.07 -1.78
N GLY A 125 -10.29 -4.98 -2.55
CA GLY A 125 -10.78 -4.98 -3.93
C GLY A 125 -9.99 -5.83 -4.93
N GLU A 126 -8.74 -6.15 -4.61
CA GLU A 126 -7.91 -7.03 -5.43
C GLU A 126 -8.23 -8.52 -5.20
N LEU A 127 -8.99 -8.84 -4.14
CA LEU A 127 -9.46 -10.19 -3.86
C LEU A 127 -10.56 -10.65 -4.82
N ASP A 128 -11.16 -9.72 -5.57
CA ASP A 128 -12.19 -10.03 -6.57
C ASP A 128 -11.57 -10.60 -7.85
N GLU A 129 -10.26 -10.42 -8.04
CA GLU A 129 -9.53 -10.92 -9.20
C GLU A 129 -9.19 -12.41 -9.07
N GLY A 130 -9.58 -13.20 -10.07
CA GLY A 130 -9.32 -14.64 -10.09
C GLY A 130 -7.83 -15.00 -10.03
N SER A 131 -6.98 -14.18 -10.65
CA SER A 131 -5.53 -14.37 -10.68
C SER A 131 -4.89 -14.33 -9.28
N THR A 132 -5.47 -13.55 -8.35
CA THR A 132 -5.05 -13.53 -6.94
C THR A 132 -5.13 -14.92 -6.32
N TRP A 133 -6.22 -15.65 -6.59
CA TRP A 133 -6.44 -16.98 -6.03
C TRP A 133 -5.61 -18.06 -6.75
N GLU A 134 -5.40 -17.93 -8.06
CA GLU A 134 -4.43 -18.78 -8.78
C GLU A 134 -3.02 -18.65 -8.20
N ALA A 135 -2.58 -17.42 -7.95
CA ALA A 135 -1.29 -17.14 -7.32
C ALA A 135 -1.23 -17.66 -5.87
N ALA A 136 -2.32 -17.53 -5.11
CA ALA A 136 -2.41 -18.08 -3.76
C ALA A 136 -2.23 -19.60 -3.72
N MET A 137 -2.85 -20.34 -4.67
CA MET A 137 -2.66 -21.79 -4.81
C MET A 137 -1.21 -22.12 -5.19
N SER A 138 -0.65 -21.38 -6.15
CA SER A 138 0.72 -21.59 -6.62
C SER A 138 1.74 -21.40 -5.49
N ALA A 139 1.63 -20.31 -4.72
CA ALA A 139 2.53 -20.02 -3.60
C ALA A 139 2.55 -21.15 -2.55
N ALA A 140 1.38 -21.69 -2.22
CA ALA A 140 1.25 -22.76 -1.26
C ALA A 140 1.74 -24.10 -1.83
N HIS A 141 1.38 -24.42 -3.08
CA HIS A 141 1.88 -25.62 -3.78
C HIS A 141 3.41 -25.67 -3.77
N TYR A 142 4.05 -24.54 -4.04
CA TYR A 142 5.50 -24.45 -4.03
C TYR A 142 6.10 -24.25 -2.63
N GLY A 143 5.32 -24.07 -1.57
CA GLY A 143 5.84 -23.84 -0.21
C GLY A 143 6.76 -22.60 -0.14
N LEU A 144 6.27 -21.45 -0.61
CA LEU A 144 7.04 -20.20 -0.68
C LEU A 144 7.15 -19.51 0.69
N SER A 145 7.97 -20.09 1.55
CA SER A 145 8.28 -19.59 2.91
C SER A 145 9.16 -18.34 2.94
N ASN A 146 9.36 -17.66 1.82
CA ASN A 146 9.99 -16.34 1.72
C ASN A 146 9.02 -15.27 1.18
N LEU A 147 7.73 -15.61 1.04
CA LEU A 147 6.68 -14.70 0.58
C LEU A 147 5.77 -14.29 1.74
N ILE A 148 5.59 -12.98 1.92
CA ILE A 148 4.60 -12.37 2.80
C ILE A 148 3.62 -11.55 1.94
N ASN A 149 2.34 -11.88 2.00
CA ASN A 149 1.27 -11.11 1.38
C ASN A 149 0.57 -10.25 2.43
N LEU A 150 0.44 -8.96 2.16
CA LEU A 150 -0.24 -7.98 2.99
C LEU A 150 -1.54 -7.61 2.30
N VAL A 151 -2.66 -7.74 3.00
CA VAL A 151 -3.99 -7.40 2.46
C VAL A 151 -4.55 -6.25 3.27
N ASP A 152 -4.77 -5.11 2.62
CA ASP A 152 -5.47 -3.99 3.23
C ASP A 152 -6.98 -4.23 3.21
N VAL A 153 -7.56 -4.48 4.39
CA VAL A 153 -9.00 -4.73 4.58
C VAL A 153 -9.66 -3.47 5.14
N ASN A 154 -9.81 -2.47 4.28
CA ASN A 154 -10.38 -1.16 4.64
C ASN A 154 -11.88 -1.05 4.38
N LYS A 155 -12.48 -2.07 3.74
CA LYS A 155 -13.92 -2.20 3.44
C LYS A 155 -14.42 -1.22 2.38
N GLN A 156 -13.55 -0.74 1.49
CA GLN A 156 -13.88 0.26 0.48
C GLN A 156 -13.28 -0.06 -0.89
N GLN A 157 -14.14 -0.04 -1.91
CA GLN A 157 -13.79 -0.09 -3.33
C GLN A 157 -14.24 1.18 -4.04
N ALA A 158 -13.98 1.27 -5.37
CA ALA A 158 -14.41 2.37 -6.22
C ALA A 158 -15.92 2.68 -6.09
N ASP A 159 -16.74 1.63 -6.10
CA ASP A 159 -18.21 1.74 -6.11
C ASP A 159 -18.86 1.74 -4.72
N GLY A 160 -18.07 1.72 -3.64
CA GLY A 160 -18.58 1.80 -2.28
C GLY A 160 -18.02 0.76 -1.32
N ASP A 161 -18.81 0.45 -0.29
CA ASP A 161 -18.50 -0.58 0.71
C ASP A 161 -18.27 -1.93 0.03
N SER A 162 -17.05 -2.43 0.10
CA SER A 162 -16.60 -3.62 -0.64
C SER A 162 -17.41 -4.87 -0.29
N ARG A 163 -17.94 -4.95 0.94
CA ARG A 163 -18.81 -6.05 1.39
C ARG A 163 -20.16 -6.10 0.65
N LYS A 164 -20.58 -4.99 0.05
CA LYS A 164 -21.82 -4.86 -0.73
C LYS A 164 -21.59 -4.97 -2.23
N ILE A 165 -20.34 -4.86 -2.69
CA ILE A 165 -19.97 -5.02 -4.10
C ILE A 165 -19.72 -6.51 -4.37
N LEU A 166 -18.67 -7.08 -3.77
CA LEU A 166 -18.40 -8.52 -3.79
C LEU A 166 -17.89 -8.98 -2.42
N GLY A 167 -18.71 -9.75 -1.72
CA GLY A 167 -18.39 -10.20 -0.36
C GLY A 167 -17.21 -11.16 -0.33
N PHE A 168 -16.12 -10.76 0.33
CA PHE A 168 -14.89 -11.55 0.39
C PHE A 168 -14.70 -12.36 1.69
N GLU A 169 -15.48 -12.10 2.75
CA GLU A 169 -15.39 -12.87 3.99
C GLU A 169 -15.94 -14.31 3.83
N PRO A 170 -15.49 -15.29 4.65
CA PRO A 170 -14.44 -15.21 5.67
C PRO A 170 -13.02 -15.30 5.08
N LEU A 171 -12.19 -14.26 5.28
CA LEU A 171 -10.85 -14.21 4.70
C LEU A 171 -9.86 -15.16 5.36
N GLN A 172 -9.89 -15.27 6.69
CA GLN A 172 -8.96 -16.14 7.41
C GLN A 172 -9.10 -17.59 6.95
N ASP A 173 -10.35 -18.06 6.85
CA ASP A 173 -10.65 -19.43 6.42
C ASP A 173 -10.30 -19.65 4.95
N LYS A 174 -10.57 -18.67 4.07
CA LYS A 174 -10.17 -18.75 2.66
C LYS A 174 -8.66 -18.89 2.53
N TRP A 175 -7.87 -18.00 3.12
CA TRP A 175 -6.41 -18.09 3.02
C TRP A 175 -5.85 -19.37 3.67
N ALA A 176 -6.41 -19.79 4.81
CA ALA A 176 -6.01 -21.04 5.45
C ALA A 176 -6.32 -22.26 4.58
N ALA A 177 -7.46 -22.28 3.89
CA ALA A 177 -7.83 -23.35 2.95
C ALA A 177 -6.88 -23.43 1.74
N PHE A 178 -6.29 -22.31 1.33
CA PHE A 178 -5.25 -22.26 0.30
C PHE A 178 -3.86 -22.66 0.85
N GLY A 179 -3.73 -22.98 2.14
CA GLY A 179 -2.47 -23.46 2.72
C GLY A 179 -1.52 -22.37 3.20
N TRP A 180 -2.02 -21.19 3.55
CA TRP A 180 -1.21 -20.08 4.05
C TRP A 180 -1.13 -20.04 5.58
N TYR A 181 -0.03 -19.49 6.12
CA TYR A 181 0.02 -19.04 7.50
C TYR A 181 -0.68 -17.68 7.60
N VAL A 182 -1.78 -17.62 8.35
CA VAL A 182 -2.69 -16.48 8.35
C VAL A 182 -2.60 -15.72 9.67
N GLN A 183 -2.49 -14.41 9.58
CA GLN A 183 -2.68 -13.47 10.69
C GLN A 183 -3.71 -12.41 10.29
N ARG A 184 -4.49 -11.92 11.25
CA ARG A 184 -5.34 -10.73 11.09
C ARG A 184 -5.10 -9.80 12.26
N VAL A 185 -4.86 -8.52 11.98
CA VAL A 185 -4.50 -7.51 12.97
C VAL A 185 -5.22 -6.20 12.68
N ASP A 186 -5.34 -5.37 13.72
CA ASP A 186 -5.65 -3.96 13.53
C ASP A 186 -4.45 -3.30 12.84
N GLY A 187 -4.64 -2.89 11.58
CA GLY A 187 -3.62 -2.28 10.76
C GLY A 187 -3.27 -0.84 11.15
N ASN A 188 -3.99 -0.25 12.11
CA ASN A 188 -3.71 1.05 12.71
C ASN A 188 -3.22 0.97 14.17
N ASP A 189 -2.88 -0.23 14.65
CA ASP A 189 -2.16 -0.48 15.89
C ASP A 189 -0.71 -0.88 15.57
N LEU A 190 0.20 0.11 15.58
CA LEU A 190 1.59 -0.08 15.17
C LEU A 190 2.29 -1.25 15.91
N PRO A 191 2.22 -1.39 17.25
CA PRO A 191 2.70 -2.58 17.95
C PRO A 191 2.15 -3.91 17.41
N ALA A 192 0.86 -3.99 17.08
CA ALA A 192 0.25 -5.20 16.54
C ALA A 192 0.77 -5.53 15.14
N VAL A 193 0.94 -4.51 14.30
CA VAL A 193 1.52 -4.65 12.95
C VAL A 193 2.97 -5.13 13.04
N MET A 194 3.81 -4.50 13.88
CA MET A 194 5.20 -4.94 14.08
C MET A 194 5.27 -6.40 14.52
N ALA A 195 4.46 -6.80 15.51
CA ALA A 195 4.40 -8.18 15.97
C ALA A 195 3.97 -9.15 14.86
N ALA A 196 3.05 -8.75 13.97
CA ALA A 196 2.62 -9.58 12.86
C ALA A 196 3.73 -9.85 11.84
N PHE A 197 4.54 -8.84 11.51
CA PHE A 197 5.72 -9.03 10.66
C PHE A 197 6.75 -9.94 11.32
N ASP A 198 7.03 -9.77 12.61
CA ASP A 198 7.98 -10.60 13.36
C ASP A 198 7.52 -12.06 13.45
N ASN A 199 6.23 -12.29 13.73
CA ASN A 199 5.62 -13.61 13.74
C ASN A 199 5.69 -14.26 12.35
N ALA A 200 5.41 -13.52 11.28
CA ALA A 200 5.48 -14.04 9.91
C ALA A 200 6.90 -14.47 9.53
N LYS A 201 7.92 -13.70 9.94
CA LYS A 201 9.33 -14.01 9.66
C LYS A 201 9.89 -15.13 10.53
N SER A 202 9.41 -15.26 11.78
CA SER A 202 9.86 -16.29 12.73
C SER A 202 9.09 -17.60 12.62
N TYR A 203 7.97 -17.64 11.90
CA TYR A 203 7.19 -18.85 11.68
C TYR A 203 8.02 -19.93 10.98
N SER A 204 8.17 -21.08 11.63
CA SER A 204 9.02 -22.19 11.19
C SER A 204 8.41 -23.04 10.08
N GLY A 205 7.13 -22.85 9.76
CA GLY A 205 6.45 -23.57 8.69
C GLY A 205 6.88 -23.12 7.30
N ASN A 206 6.78 -24.03 6.34
CA ASN A 206 7.13 -23.80 4.93
C ASN A 206 6.02 -23.12 4.13
N GLN A 207 4.88 -22.81 4.75
CA GLN A 207 3.78 -22.10 4.09
C GLN A 207 4.21 -20.67 3.72
N PRO A 208 3.62 -20.08 2.66
CA PRO A 208 3.61 -18.63 2.47
C PRO A 208 2.73 -17.95 3.54
N ARG A 209 2.93 -16.64 3.75
CA ARG A 209 2.43 -15.91 4.94
C ARG A 209 1.49 -14.83 4.47
N VAL A 210 0.33 -14.70 5.09
CA VAL A 210 -0.60 -13.59 4.82
C VAL A 210 -0.92 -12.85 6.10
N ILE A 211 -0.88 -11.53 6.03
CA ILE A 211 -1.28 -10.62 7.10
C ILE A 211 -2.46 -9.80 6.56
N LEU A 212 -3.64 -10.05 7.14
CA LEU A 212 -4.84 -9.28 6.89
C LEU A 212 -4.83 -8.06 7.82
N CYS A 213 -4.69 -6.87 7.27
CA CYS A 213 -4.63 -5.63 8.02
C CYS A 213 -6.01 -4.96 7.96
N ASP A 214 -6.77 -4.99 9.04
CA ASP A 214 -8.00 -4.19 9.13
C ASP A 214 -7.61 -2.73 9.33
N THR A 215 -7.77 -1.87 8.32
CA THR A 215 -7.42 -0.45 8.42
C THR A 215 -8.65 0.45 8.33
N LEU A 216 -8.48 1.69 8.80
CA LEU A 216 -9.45 2.76 8.67
C LEU A 216 -8.95 3.78 7.64
N MET A 217 -9.71 4.00 6.57
CA MET A 217 -9.39 5.05 5.61
C MET A 217 -9.38 6.43 6.29
N GLY A 218 -8.39 7.25 5.92
CA GLY A 218 -8.23 8.59 6.47
C GLY A 218 -7.73 8.62 7.92
N LYS A 219 -7.21 7.50 8.43
CA LYS A 219 -6.73 7.38 9.81
C LYS A 219 -5.88 8.57 10.24
N GLY A 220 -6.18 9.13 11.41
CA GLY A 220 -5.48 10.27 11.99
C GLY A 220 -6.02 11.63 11.54
N VAL A 221 -6.99 11.67 10.63
CA VAL A 221 -7.65 12.91 10.16
C VAL A 221 -9.17 12.76 10.37
N PRO A 222 -9.75 13.30 11.47
CA PRO A 222 -11.12 12.98 11.89
C PRO A 222 -12.22 13.21 10.84
N PHE A 223 -12.10 14.25 10.01
CA PHE A 223 -13.09 14.53 8.96
C PHE A 223 -12.99 13.57 7.76
N LEU A 224 -11.86 12.90 7.57
CA LEU A 224 -11.69 11.88 6.53
C LEU A 224 -12.17 10.52 7.02
N GLU A 225 -11.97 10.19 8.29
CA GLU A 225 -12.42 8.93 8.90
C GLU A 225 -13.95 8.75 8.88
N THR A 226 -14.71 9.85 8.81
CA THR A 226 -16.18 9.85 8.95
C THR A 226 -16.92 10.03 7.62
N ARG A 227 -16.21 10.08 6.49
CA ARG A 227 -16.77 10.45 5.19
C ARG A 227 -17.16 9.20 4.39
N ASP A 228 -18.36 9.18 3.82
CA ASP A 228 -18.87 8.02 3.05
C ASP A 228 -18.16 7.80 1.70
N LYS A 229 -17.53 8.84 1.14
CA LYS A 229 -16.72 8.77 -0.08
C LYS A 229 -15.30 9.24 0.24
N THR A 230 -14.45 8.30 0.61
CA THR A 230 -13.05 8.50 1.03
C THR A 230 -12.03 8.30 -0.07
N ILE A 231 -12.46 7.95 -1.29
CA ILE A 231 -11.63 8.13 -2.51
C ILE A 231 -11.58 9.63 -2.79
N LEU A 232 -10.80 10.34 -1.99
CA LEU A 232 -10.55 11.74 -2.21
C LEU A 232 -9.55 11.81 -3.36
N PHE A 233 -10.02 12.08 -4.57
CA PHE A 233 -9.20 12.85 -5.51
C PHE A 233 -9.08 14.25 -4.88
N ALA A 234 -8.03 14.49 -4.08
CA ALA A 234 -7.69 15.87 -3.80
C ALA A 234 -7.49 16.56 -5.16
N SER A 235 -7.94 17.79 -5.33
CA SER A 235 -7.34 18.68 -6.33
C SER A 235 -6.71 19.76 -5.49
N MET A 236 -5.38 19.72 -5.35
CA MET A 236 -4.66 20.83 -4.72
C MET A 236 -4.97 22.10 -5.54
N PRO A 237 -5.53 23.16 -4.94
CA PRO A 237 -5.89 24.34 -5.71
C PRO A 237 -4.62 24.99 -6.30
N THR A 238 -4.58 25.13 -7.62
CA THR A 238 -3.47 25.70 -8.41
C THR A 238 -3.30 27.22 -8.24
N ASN A 239 -4.09 27.86 -7.36
CA ASN A 239 -4.02 29.30 -7.14
C ASN A 239 -2.85 29.67 -6.23
N GLY A 240 -1.66 29.87 -6.83
CA GLY A 240 -0.66 30.94 -6.57
C GLY A 240 -0.26 31.34 -5.13
N LYS A 241 -0.80 30.72 -4.08
CA LYS A 241 -0.47 30.96 -2.69
C LYS A 241 0.24 29.71 -2.18
N LYS A 242 1.56 29.74 -2.24
CA LYS A 242 2.43 28.84 -1.48
C LYS A 242 2.00 28.89 0.00
N ARG A 243 1.21 27.93 0.43
CA ARG A 243 1.09 27.57 1.84
C ARG A 243 1.89 26.28 2.00
N SER A 244 3.15 26.44 2.39
CA SER A 244 3.99 25.36 2.87
C SER A 244 3.31 24.72 4.10
N ARG A 245 2.59 23.62 3.91
CA ARG A 245 2.29 22.68 4.99
C ARG A 245 3.14 21.46 4.74
N CYS A 246 4.35 21.53 5.27
CA CYS A 246 5.21 20.38 5.45
C CYS A 246 4.50 19.42 6.42
N TRP A 247 4.14 18.23 5.93
CA TRP A 247 3.57 17.17 6.74
C TRP A 247 4.71 16.31 7.31
N THR A 248 5.55 16.89 8.15
CA THR A 248 6.46 16.11 9.00
C THR A 248 5.64 15.44 10.11
N LEU A 249 5.77 14.12 10.22
CA LEU A 249 5.08 13.24 11.20
C LEU A 249 5.40 13.56 12.68
N THR A 250 6.20 14.58 12.97
CA THR A 250 6.74 14.85 14.30
C THR A 250 5.81 15.59 15.25
N ASN A 251 4.73 16.25 14.82
CA ASN A 251 3.83 16.98 15.74
C ASN A 251 2.32 16.85 15.39
N ARG A 252 1.70 15.73 15.75
CA ARG A 252 0.24 15.50 15.64
C ARG A 252 -0.64 16.51 16.42
N LYS A 253 -0.07 17.40 17.26
CA LYS A 253 -0.84 18.31 18.12
C LYS A 253 -1.03 19.74 17.57
N GLU A 254 -0.22 20.19 16.61
CA GLU A 254 -0.21 21.62 16.24
C GLU A 254 -1.14 21.96 15.05
N CYS A 255 -1.61 20.98 14.28
CA CYS A 255 -2.55 21.23 13.16
C CYS A 255 -3.99 21.55 13.60
N CYS A 256 -4.35 21.37 14.88
CA CYS A 256 -5.74 21.38 15.35
C CYS A 256 -6.33 22.77 15.68
N ASN A 257 -5.56 23.86 15.54
CA ASN A 257 -6.00 25.20 15.99
C ASN A 257 -5.94 26.26 14.88
N GLU A 258 -6.80 26.18 13.85
CA GLU A 258 -7.19 27.36 13.07
C GLU A 258 -8.68 27.30 12.68
N PRO A 259 -9.43 28.42 12.75
CA PRO A 259 -10.89 28.42 12.56
C PRO A 259 -11.31 28.27 11.09
N GLU A 260 -12.35 27.48 10.88
CA GLU A 260 -13.02 27.22 9.60
C GLU A 260 -13.49 28.53 8.93
N SER A 261 -12.92 28.87 7.77
CA SER A 261 -13.48 29.95 6.94
C SER A 261 -13.17 29.77 5.45
N THR A 262 -13.82 28.79 4.79
CA THR A 262 -14.44 28.96 3.45
C THR A 262 -15.10 27.65 2.99
N PRO A 263 -16.36 27.66 2.49
CA PRO A 263 -16.97 26.47 1.94
C PRO A 263 -16.36 26.16 0.55
N PHE A 264 -15.77 24.98 0.38
CA PHE A 264 -15.36 24.48 -0.93
C PHE A 264 -16.60 24.12 -1.76
N LYS A 265 -16.66 24.63 -3.00
CA LYS A 265 -17.73 24.31 -3.96
C LYS A 265 -17.62 22.86 -4.43
N ASN A 266 -18.73 22.13 -4.38
CA ASN A 266 -18.92 20.86 -5.07
C ASN A 266 -18.75 21.08 -6.58
N VAL A 267 -17.81 20.36 -7.21
CA VAL A 267 -17.86 20.10 -8.65
C VAL A 267 -18.49 18.72 -8.78
N GLY A 268 -19.81 18.72 -8.99
CA GLY A 268 -20.57 17.51 -9.28
C GLY A 268 -20.82 17.38 -10.78
N ASP A 269 -20.88 16.13 -11.22
CA ASP A 269 -21.71 15.65 -12.33
C ASP A 269 -21.35 16.17 -13.73
N ASP A 270 -20.18 15.78 -14.25
CA ASP A 270 -19.99 15.69 -15.70
C ASP A 270 -20.23 14.25 -16.14
N ARG A 271 -21.36 14.10 -16.84
CA ARG A 271 -21.83 12.87 -17.47
C ARG A 271 -20.78 12.38 -18.47
N LEU A 272 -20.49 11.08 -18.37
CA LEU A 272 -19.92 10.29 -19.45
C LEU A 272 -20.90 10.31 -20.64
N ASP A 273 -20.56 11.05 -21.70
CA ASP A 273 -21.07 10.78 -23.05
C ASP A 273 -19.89 10.25 -23.89
N CYS A 274 -20.01 8.96 -24.26
CA CYS A 274 -19.25 8.16 -25.23
C CYS A 274 -17.74 7.95 -25.03
#